data_AF-A0A8S9W6Y5-F1
#
_entry.id   AF-A0A8S9W6Y5-F1
#
_cell.length_a   1.000
_cell.length_b   1.000
_cell.length_c   1.000
_cell.angle_alpha   90.00
_cell.angle_beta   90.00
_cell.angle_gamma   90.00
#
_symmetry.space_group_name_H-M   'P 1'
#
loop_
_entity.id
_entity.type
_entity.pdbx_description
1 polymer ?
#
loop_
_entity_poly.entity_id
_entity_poly.type
_entity_poly.pdbx_seq_one_letter_code
_entity_poly.pdbx_strand_id
1 'polypeptide(L)'
;MQAATKAIETIGTIDAQHHLVPDETLPITGPTRVRVSHLLPEESNINETEWLQAAAANPAFDFLKDPEEDIYTLSDGDRFMMGGDKVNKYYNMVRMYNILESDTNDLGSTIHFDKRNLDCFGIRIYHLLFMSCNLFELVAKEMAEETVNDIVKKKVEDTGMGEAHARKETHNNMNVWKVVPTICQFSSGEITFLPMGYKFNPLNALGEADINKRNLTWWQDYNSVKHDLMQIHNATLRNLIYALCSAGLLVSHIAFIGGVRAIQKRSVLFGGLYLPSL
;
A
#
# COMPACT_ATOMS: atom_id res chain seq x y z
N MET A 1 -27.83 19.49 15.75
CA MET A 1 -27.06 18.90 16.87
C MET A 1 -27.09 17.39 16.70
N GLN A 2 -25.92 16.76 16.54
CA GLN A 2 -25.81 15.29 16.50
C GLN A 2 -26.02 14.77 17.93
N ALA A 3 -26.95 13.82 18.12
CA ALA A 3 -27.18 13.21 19.42
C ALA A 3 -25.95 12.37 19.83
N ALA A 4 -25.55 12.45 21.10
CA ALA A 4 -24.46 11.63 21.62
C ALA A 4 -24.86 10.14 21.58
N THR A 5 -24.04 9.31 20.93
CA THR A 5 -24.24 7.87 20.85
C THR A 5 -23.57 7.19 22.05
N LYS A 6 -24.31 6.32 22.75
CA LYS A 6 -23.78 5.45 23.79
C LYS A 6 -23.67 4.03 23.25
N ALA A 7 -22.47 3.45 23.25
CA ALA A 7 -22.25 2.05 22.91
C ALA A 7 -22.41 1.18 24.17
N ILE A 8 -23.04 0.01 24.00
CA ILE A 8 -23.18 -1.02 25.03
C ILE A 8 -22.69 -2.32 24.40
N GLU A 9 -21.68 -2.94 24.99
CA GLU A 9 -21.21 -4.27 24.61
C GLU A 9 -21.99 -5.32 25.42
N THR A 10 -22.51 -6.34 24.73
CA THR A 10 -23.22 -7.46 25.34
C THR A 10 -22.88 -8.74 24.59
N ILE A 11 -22.94 -9.87 25.29
CA ILE A 11 -22.86 -11.20 24.68
C ILE A 11 -24.29 -11.69 24.45
N GLY A 12 -24.48 -12.50 23.42
CA GLY A 12 -25.75 -13.12 23.10
C GLY A 12 -25.58 -14.25 22.10
N THR A 13 -26.62 -15.08 21.99
CA THR A 13 -26.66 -16.21 21.08
C THR A 13 -27.63 -15.92 19.94
N ILE A 14 -27.30 -16.36 18.71
CA ILE A 14 -28.27 -16.38 17.61
C ILE A 14 -29.10 -17.66 17.75
N ASP A 15 -30.41 -17.50 17.95
CA ASP A 15 -31.32 -18.64 18.12
C ASP A 15 -31.65 -19.36 16.80
N ALA A 16 -32.39 -20.46 16.90
CA ALA A 16 -32.81 -21.25 15.74
C ALA A 16 -33.78 -20.50 14.78
N GLN A 17 -34.29 -19.33 15.19
CA GLN A 17 -35.12 -18.45 14.37
C GLN A 17 -34.30 -17.27 13.81
N HIS A 18 -32.98 -17.29 13.94
CA HIS A 18 -32.06 -16.24 13.51
C HIS A 18 -32.22 -14.90 14.25
N HIS A 19 -32.74 -14.91 15.48
CA HIS A 19 -32.79 -13.72 16.33
C HIS A 19 -31.58 -13.66 17.26
N LEU A 20 -31.03 -12.47 17.46
CA LEU A 20 -30.06 -12.23 18.52
C LEU A 20 -30.78 -12.20 19.87
N VAL A 21 -30.43 -13.14 20.75
CA VAL A 21 -30.90 -13.22 22.12
C VAL A 21 -29.75 -12.84 23.04
N PRO A 22 -29.74 -11.62 23.62
CA PRO A 22 -28.74 -11.23 24.60
C PRO A 22 -28.81 -12.11 25.84
N ASP A 23 -27.66 -12.47 26.39
CA ASP A 23 -27.59 -13.28 27.62
C ASP A 23 -28.11 -12.49 28.84
N GLU A 24 -28.02 -11.17 28.79
CA GLU A 24 -28.49 -10.25 29.81
C GLU A 24 -29.47 -9.20 29.25
N THR A 25 -30.35 -8.69 30.12
CA THR A 25 -31.29 -7.62 29.72
C THR A 25 -30.52 -6.32 29.46
N LEU A 26 -30.70 -5.74 28.27
CA LEU A 26 -30.07 -4.47 27.92
C LEU A 26 -30.48 -3.36 28.90
N PRO A 27 -29.54 -2.51 29.36
CA PRO A 27 -29.82 -1.42 30.30
C PRO A 27 -30.48 -0.22 29.60
N ILE A 28 -31.57 -0.47 28.88
CA ILE A 28 -32.33 0.51 28.09
C ILE A 28 -33.79 0.45 28.55
N THR A 29 -34.37 1.60 28.86
CA THR A 29 -35.76 1.69 29.32
C THR A 29 -36.70 1.95 28.14
N GLY A 30 -37.67 1.06 27.94
CA GLY A 30 -38.74 1.22 26.96
C GLY A 30 -38.30 0.99 25.50
N PRO A 31 -39.25 0.98 24.55
CA PRO A 31 -38.98 0.75 23.14
C PRO A 31 -38.07 1.86 22.57
N THR A 32 -36.85 1.51 22.18
CA THR A 32 -35.86 2.44 21.66
C THR A 32 -35.21 1.87 20.41
N ARG A 33 -35.10 2.68 19.35
CA ARG A 33 -34.38 2.27 18.13
C ARG A 33 -32.88 2.29 18.38
N VAL A 34 -32.21 1.17 18.16
CA VAL A 34 -30.77 1.01 18.33
C VAL A 34 -30.11 0.59 17.01
N ARG A 35 -28.79 0.80 16.89
CA ARG A 35 -27.96 0.15 15.87
C ARG A 35 -27.23 -1.00 16.56
N VAL A 36 -27.24 -2.17 15.96
CA VAL A 36 -26.60 -3.37 16.50
C VAL A 36 -25.41 -3.73 15.62
N SER A 37 -24.27 -4.00 16.24
CA SER A 37 -23.08 -4.53 15.58
C SER A 37 -22.91 -5.99 16.01
N HIS A 38 -22.77 -6.90 15.04
CA HIS A 38 -22.58 -8.32 15.29
C HIS A 38 -21.10 -8.67 15.13
N LEU A 39 -20.51 -9.28 16.16
CA LEU A 39 -19.16 -9.84 16.15
C LEU A 39 -19.33 -11.36 16.27
N LEU A 40 -19.13 -12.07 15.16
CA LEU A 40 -19.28 -13.53 15.12
C LEU A 40 -17.88 -14.18 15.23
N PRO A 41 -17.72 -15.26 16.01
CA PRO A 41 -16.50 -16.05 15.97
C PRO A 41 -16.32 -16.59 14.54
N GLU A 42 -15.09 -16.52 14.05
CA GLU A 42 -14.74 -16.89 12.67
C GLU A 42 -14.74 -18.43 12.54
N GLU A 43 -15.91 -19.03 12.30
CA GLU A 43 -16.00 -20.44 11.94
C GLU A 43 -15.69 -20.62 10.45
N SER A 44 -14.43 -21.00 10.16
CA SER A 44 -13.88 -21.54 8.90
C SER A 44 -14.30 -20.88 7.57
N ASN A 45 -13.30 -20.39 6.83
CA ASN A 45 -13.29 -20.10 5.38
C ASN A 45 -14.67 -19.98 4.73
N ILE A 46 -15.30 -18.80 4.84
CA ILE A 46 -16.31 -18.39 3.87
C ILE A 46 -15.65 -18.51 2.50
N ASN A 47 -16.20 -19.37 1.64
CA ASN A 47 -15.72 -19.53 0.28
C ASN A 47 -15.82 -18.16 -0.42
N GLU A 48 -14.79 -17.76 -1.18
CA GLU A 48 -14.75 -16.50 -1.95
C GLU A 48 -16.05 -16.26 -2.73
N THR A 49 -16.69 -17.32 -3.23
CA THR A 49 -18.00 -17.24 -3.92
C THR A 49 -19.13 -16.79 -2.99
N GLU A 50 -19.22 -17.31 -1.77
CA GLU A 50 -20.22 -16.90 -0.78
C GLU A 50 -19.95 -15.48 -0.27
N TRP A 51 -18.67 -15.12 -0.11
CA TRP A 51 -18.28 -13.76 0.27
C TRP A 51 -18.67 -12.74 -0.80
N LEU A 52 -18.39 -13.03 -2.07
CA LEU A 52 -18.77 -12.19 -3.21
C LEU A 52 -20.29 -12.04 -3.34
N GLN A 53 -21.05 -13.12 -3.13
CA GLN A 53 -22.51 -13.06 -3.14
C GLN A 53 -23.05 -12.21 -1.99
N ALA A 54 -22.50 -12.36 -0.79
CA ALA A 54 -22.91 -11.55 0.37
C ALA A 54 -22.56 -10.06 0.19
N ALA A 55 -21.38 -9.75 -0.36
CA ALA A 55 -20.98 -8.38 -0.67
C ALA A 55 -21.88 -7.76 -1.76
N ALA A 56 -22.17 -8.50 -2.83
CA ALA A 56 -23.02 -8.02 -3.94
C ALA A 56 -24.49 -7.79 -3.54
N ALA A 57 -24.99 -8.56 -2.57
CA ALA A 57 -26.36 -8.45 -2.07
C ALA A 57 -26.52 -7.43 -0.93
N ASN A 58 -25.42 -6.88 -0.39
CA ASN A 58 -25.46 -6.00 0.78
C ASN A 58 -25.69 -4.53 0.36
N PRO A 59 -26.80 -3.89 0.80
CA PRO A 59 -27.14 -2.51 0.44
C PRO A 59 -26.09 -1.47 0.83
N ALA A 60 -25.21 -1.77 1.79
CA ALA A 60 -24.11 -0.89 2.16
C ALA A 60 -23.09 -0.69 1.01
N PHE A 61 -23.08 -1.58 0.02
CA PHE A 61 -22.24 -1.51 -1.17
C PHE A 61 -23.00 -1.08 -2.42
N ASP A 62 -24.26 -0.62 -2.31
CA ASP A 62 -25.03 -0.18 -3.47
C ASP A 62 -24.38 1.01 -4.19
N PHE A 63 -23.56 1.79 -3.50
CA PHE A 63 -22.78 2.88 -4.13
C PHE A 63 -21.80 2.35 -5.19
N LEU A 64 -21.28 1.11 -5.06
CA LEU A 64 -20.42 0.49 -6.07
C LEU A 64 -21.13 0.20 -7.40
N LYS A 65 -22.46 0.32 -7.45
CA LYS A 65 -23.26 0.18 -8.67
C LYS A 65 -23.42 1.52 -9.41
N ASP A 66 -22.99 2.62 -8.79
CA ASP A 66 -23.04 3.94 -9.42
C ASP A 66 -22.01 3.99 -10.57
N PRO A 67 -22.41 4.35 -11.80
CA PRO A 67 -21.48 4.55 -12.91
C PRO A 67 -20.37 5.57 -12.62
N GLU A 68 -20.56 6.51 -11.67
CA GLU A 68 -19.50 7.43 -11.23
C GLU A 68 -18.40 6.73 -10.39
N GLU A 69 -18.72 5.61 -9.76
CA GLU A 69 -17.78 4.78 -8.98
C GLU A 69 -17.08 3.72 -9.85
N ASP A 70 -17.47 3.60 -11.13
CA ASP A 70 -16.85 2.73 -12.13
C ASP A 70 -15.56 3.37 -12.68
N ILE A 71 -14.54 3.43 -11.82
CA ILE A 71 -13.24 4.02 -12.14
C ILE A 71 -12.37 3.15 -13.06
N TYR A 72 -12.85 1.96 -13.45
CA TYR A 72 -12.19 1.02 -14.36
C TYR A 72 -13.15 0.53 -15.45
N THR A 73 -12.96 1.02 -16.66
CA THR A 73 -13.63 0.52 -17.87
C THR A 73 -13.06 -0.83 -18.32
N LEU A 74 -13.85 -1.61 -19.07
CA LEU A 74 -13.37 -2.87 -19.70
C LEU A 74 -12.12 -2.66 -20.59
N SER A 75 -11.92 -1.45 -21.11
CA SER A 75 -10.72 -1.04 -21.85
C SER A 75 -9.48 -0.82 -20.97
N ASP A 76 -9.60 -0.69 -19.65
CA ASP A 76 -8.44 -0.56 -18.76
C ASP A 76 -7.70 -1.90 -18.56
N GLY A 77 -8.36 -3.01 -18.88
CA GLY A 77 -7.77 -4.35 -18.96
C GLY A 77 -7.24 -4.73 -20.34
N ASP A 78 -7.54 -3.95 -21.38
CA ASP A 78 -6.97 -4.14 -22.72
C ASP A 78 -5.51 -3.72 -22.66
N ARG A 79 -4.63 -4.72 -22.53
CA ARG A 79 -3.16 -4.67 -22.71
C ARG A 79 -2.66 -3.24 -22.89
N PHE A 80 -2.18 -2.61 -21.81
CA PHE A 80 -1.39 -1.39 -21.88
C PHE A 80 -0.32 -1.57 -22.96
N MET A 81 -0.61 -1.08 -24.17
CA MET A 81 0.28 -1.19 -25.31
C MET A 81 1.52 -0.40 -24.92
N MET A 82 2.60 -1.13 -24.63
CA MET A 82 3.97 -0.64 -24.53
C MET A 82 4.39 -0.07 -25.89
N GLY A 83 3.85 1.10 -26.21
CA GLY A 83 3.95 1.75 -27.50
C GLY A 83 3.43 3.17 -27.41
N GLY A 84 4.23 4.07 -26.83
CA GLY A 84 3.96 5.50 -26.79
C GLY A 84 4.79 6.20 -25.73
N ASP A 85 5.92 6.77 -26.14
CA ASP A 85 6.85 7.66 -25.43
C ASP A 85 7.21 7.34 -23.97
N LYS A 86 8.52 7.27 -23.67
CA LYS A 86 9.08 7.17 -22.31
C LYS A 86 8.46 8.17 -21.32
N VAL A 87 8.02 9.32 -21.84
CA VAL A 87 7.29 10.36 -21.13
C VAL A 87 6.01 9.79 -20.49
N ASN A 88 5.17 9.06 -21.23
CA ASN A 88 3.88 8.53 -20.76
C ASN A 88 4.04 7.57 -19.57
N LYS A 89 5.10 6.76 -19.55
CA LYS A 89 5.40 5.86 -18.43
C LYS A 89 5.60 6.59 -17.11
N TYR A 90 6.38 7.67 -17.10
CA TYR A 90 6.66 8.42 -15.88
C TYR A 90 5.44 9.21 -15.41
N TYR A 91 4.64 9.73 -16.34
CA TYR A 91 3.32 10.29 -16.04
C TYR A 91 2.44 9.28 -15.29
N ASN A 92 2.39 8.03 -15.74
CA ASN A 92 1.61 6.98 -15.08
C ASN A 92 2.13 6.67 -13.66
N MET A 93 3.43 6.63 -13.45
CA MET A 93 4.01 6.41 -12.11
C MET A 93 3.69 7.56 -11.15
N VAL A 94 3.74 8.81 -11.63
CA VAL A 94 3.30 9.98 -10.85
C VAL A 94 1.81 9.92 -10.54
N ARG A 95 0.98 9.49 -11.50
CA ARG A 95 -0.47 9.33 -11.31
C ARG A 95 -0.78 8.28 -10.24
N MET A 96 -0.15 7.12 -10.34
CA MET A 96 -0.28 6.04 -9.35
C MET A 96 0.12 6.52 -7.96
N TYR A 97 1.23 7.25 -7.85
CA TYR A 97 1.65 7.82 -6.57
C TYR A 97 0.60 8.78 -6.00
N ASN A 98 0.09 9.72 -6.82
CA ASN A 98 -0.88 10.72 -6.37
C ASN A 98 -2.18 10.06 -5.86
N ILE A 99 -2.64 8.98 -6.50
CA ILE A 99 -3.79 8.19 -6.04
C ILE A 99 -3.48 7.56 -4.68
N LEU A 100 -2.35 6.87 -4.55
CA LEU A 100 -1.97 6.23 -3.29
C LEU A 100 -1.76 7.22 -2.14
N GLU A 101 -1.21 8.40 -2.42
CA GLU A 101 -1.08 9.47 -1.44
C GLU A 101 -2.45 9.97 -0.98
N SER A 102 -3.38 10.18 -1.92
CA SER A 102 -4.75 10.59 -1.61
C SER A 102 -5.45 9.56 -0.73
N ASP A 103 -5.44 8.29 -1.15
CA ASP A 103 -6.12 7.20 -0.43
C ASP A 103 -5.52 6.96 0.95
N THR A 104 -4.20 7.13 1.07
CA THR A 104 -3.51 7.06 2.36
C THR A 104 -3.89 8.25 3.24
N ASN A 105 -3.99 9.46 2.70
CA ASN A 105 -4.44 10.63 3.45
C ASN A 105 -5.88 10.44 3.96
N ASP A 106 -6.74 9.80 3.18
CA ASP A 106 -8.11 9.48 3.56
C ASP A 106 -8.22 8.47 4.71
N LEU A 107 -7.16 7.68 4.99
CA LEU A 107 -7.10 6.89 6.22
C LEU A 107 -7.24 7.75 7.47
N GLY A 108 -6.85 9.03 7.43
CA GLY A 108 -7.00 9.97 8.54
C GLY A 108 -8.44 10.15 9.03
N SER A 109 -9.43 9.83 8.19
CA SER A 109 -10.86 9.82 8.56
C SER A 109 -11.25 8.62 9.44
N THR A 110 -10.49 7.53 9.37
CA THR A 110 -10.77 6.25 10.04
C THR A 110 -9.79 5.98 11.18
N ILE A 111 -8.51 6.29 10.96
CA ILE A 111 -7.40 6.09 11.89
C ILE A 111 -6.74 7.44 12.09
N HIS A 112 -6.82 7.97 13.31
CA HIS A 112 -6.13 9.20 13.62
C HIS A 112 -4.62 9.02 13.50
N PHE A 113 -3.96 9.88 12.72
CA PHE A 113 -2.50 9.85 12.60
C PHE A 113 -1.86 10.30 13.92
N ASP A 114 -1.40 9.33 14.70
CA ASP A 114 -0.74 9.52 16.00
C ASP A 114 0.30 8.40 16.20
N LYS A 115 1.35 8.69 17.00
CA LYS A 115 2.44 7.73 17.24
C LYS A 115 1.93 6.43 17.84
N ARG A 116 0.86 6.49 18.63
CA ARG A 116 0.19 5.32 19.24
C ARG A 116 -0.46 4.39 18.21
N ASN A 117 -0.78 4.90 17.02
CA ASN A 117 -1.47 4.16 15.97
C ASN A 117 -0.52 3.66 14.86
N LEU A 118 0.79 3.92 14.96
CA LEU A 118 1.75 3.52 13.93
C LEU A 118 1.78 2.01 13.70
N ASP A 119 1.55 1.23 14.75
CA ASP A 119 1.57 -0.24 14.67
C ASP A 119 0.14 -0.82 14.48
N CYS A 120 -0.86 0.04 14.21
CA CYS A 120 -2.18 -0.39 13.77
C CYS A 120 -2.08 -1.04 12.39
N PHE A 121 -2.82 -2.13 12.20
CA PHE A 121 -2.93 -2.86 10.94
C PHE A 121 -4.40 -3.12 10.62
N GLY A 122 -4.67 -3.46 9.37
CA GLY A 122 -6.02 -3.77 8.91
C GLY A 122 -6.05 -3.90 7.38
N ILE A 123 -7.16 -4.40 6.84
CA ILE A 123 -7.24 -4.75 5.41
C ILE A 123 -6.95 -3.55 4.49
N ARG A 124 -7.44 -2.35 4.84
CA ARG A 124 -7.21 -1.14 4.06
C ARG A 124 -5.74 -0.69 4.10
N ILE A 125 -5.08 -0.81 5.26
CA ILE A 125 -3.64 -0.53 5.40
C ILE A 125 -2.85 -1.55 4.57
N TYR A 126 -3.22 -2.83 4.63
CA TYR A 126 -2.59 -3.89 3.84
C TYR A 126 -2.67 -3.61 2.34
N HIS A 127 -3.84 -3.29 1.79
CA HIS A 127 -3.98 -2.99 0.36
C HIS A 127 -3.13 -1.79 -0.06
N LEU A 128 -3.13 -0.71 0.72
CA LEU A 128 -2.32 0.47 0.42
C LEU A 128 -0.82 0.17 0.54
N LEU A 129 -0.40 -0.63 1.52
CA LEU A 129 0.99 -1.08 1.67
C LEU A 129 1.41 -1.91 0.45
N PHE A 130 0.56 -2.86 0.05
CA PHE A 130 0.82 -3.73 -1.10
C PHE A 130 1.00 -2.93 -2.38
N MET A 131 0.09 -1.99 -2.66
CA MET A 131 0.16 -1.12 -3.84
C MET A 131 1.37 -0.18 -3.78
N SER A 132 1.70 0.37 -2.61
CA SER A 132 2.87 1.23 -2.41
C SER A 132 4.18 0.46 -2.65
N CYS A 133 4.28 -0.77 -2.15
CA CYS A 133 5.45 -1.62 -2.37
C CYS A 133 5.59 -2.05 -3.83
N ASN A 134 4.48 -2.33 -4.52
CA ASN A 134 4.51 -2.64 -5.96
C ASN A 134 4.96 -1.44 -6.78
N LEU A 135 4.50 -0.22 -6.46
CA LEU A 135 4.98 0.99 -7.12
C LEU A 135 6.45 1.23 -6.84
N PHE A 136 6.90 1.07 -5.59
CA PHE A 136 8.31 1.13 -5.23
C PHE A 136 9.15 0.14 -6.04
N GLU A 137 8.73 -1.12 -6.12
CA GLU A 137 9.40 -2.17 -6.89
C GLU A 137 9.47 -1.83 -8.38
N LEU A 138 8.37 -1.37 -8.97
CA LEU A 138 8.29 -0.98 -10.36
C LEU A 138 9.29 0.15 -10.70
N VAL A 139 9.36 1.16 -9.84
CA VAL A 139 10.24 2.32 -10.06
C VAL A 139 11.69 1.96 -9.76
N ALA A 140 11.95 1.16 -8.73
CA ALA A 140 13.28 0.67 -8.41
C ALA A 140 13.86 -0.18 -9.55
N LYS A 141 13.04 -1.05 -10.17
CA LYS A 141 13.42 -1.80 -11.37
C LYS A 141 13.82 -0.89 -12.53
N GLU A 142 13.07 0.20 -12.74
CA GLU A 142 13.41 1.18 -13.77
C GLU A 142 14.76 1.88 -13.50
N MET A 143 14.98 2.27 -12.25
CA MET A 143 16.23 2.93 -11.85
C MET A 143 17.43 1.98 -11.88
N ALA A 144 17.19 0.68 -11.74
CA ALA A 144 18.23 -0.35 -11.69
C ALA A 144 18.65 -0.87 -13.06
N GLU A 145 18.00 -0.47 -14.16
CA GLU A 145 18.14 -1.12 -15.47
C GLU A 145 19.60 -1.20 -15.96
N GLU A 146 20.38 -0.12 -15.81
CA GLU A 146 21.81 -0.11 -16.18
C GLU A 146 22.62 -1.10 -15.32
N THR A 147 22.44 -1.05 -13.99
CA THR A 147 23.10 -1.99 -13.06
C THR A 147 22.70 -3.44 -13.33
N VAL A 148 21.43 -3.69 -13.69
CA VAL A 148 20.95 -5.03 -14.07
C VAL A 148 21.68 -5.51 -15.32
N ASN A 149 21.83 -4.66 -16.34
CA ASN A 149 22.53 -5.02 -17.58
C ASN A 149 23.99 -5.42 -17.32
N ASP A 150 24.69 -4.69 -16.47
CA ASP A 150 26.07 -5.01 -16.09
C ASP A 150 26.18 -6.36 -15.36
N ILE A 151 25.28 -6.61 -14.39
CA ILE A 151 25.23 -7.87 -13.64
C ILE A 151 24.88 -9.05 -14.55
N VAL A 152 23.92 -8.86 -15.45
CA VAL A 152 23.49 -9.89 -16.41
C VAL A 152 24.64 -10.24 -17.34
N LYS A 153 25.31 -9.23 -17.93
CA LYS A 153 26.47 -9.44 -18.79
C LYS A 153 27.55 -10.27 -18.09
N LYS A 154 27.89 -9.88 -16.86
CA LYS A 154 28.87 -10.61 -16.05
C LYS A 154 28.45 -12.05 -15.75
N LYS A 155 27.18 -12.29 -15.41
CA LYS A 155 26.67 -13.66 -15.18
C LYS A 155 26.75 -14.53 -16.44
N VAL A 156 26.40 -13.98 -17.60
CA VAL A 156 26.47 -14.69 -18.88
C VAL A 156 27.92 -15.08 -19.17
N GLU A 157 28.87 -14.17 -18.96
CA GLU A 157 30.31 -14.39 -19.14
C GLU A 157 30.86 -15.44 -18.14
N ASP A 158 30.52 -15.34 -16.86
CA ASP A 158 31.10 -16.16 -15.79
C ASP A 158 30.50 -17.58 -15.72
N THR A 159 29.21 -17.74 -16.04
CA THR A 159 28.46 -19.00 -15.79
C THR A 159 27.98 -19.71 -17.06
N GLY A 160 28.09 -19.06 -18.23
CA GLY A 160 27.52 -19.58 -19.47
C GLY A 160 25.99 -19.63 -19.48
N MET A 161 25.34 -18.99 -18.50
CA MET A 161 23.89 -18.90 -18.41
C MET A 161 23.31 -18.11 -19.59
N GLY A 162 22.15 -18.52 -20.11
CA GLY A 162 21.46 -17.76 -21.15
C GLY A 162 21.00 -16.38 -20.65
N GLU A 163 21.20 -15.35 -21.45
CA GLU A 163 20.92 -13.95 -21.10
C GLU A 163 19.49 -13.72 -20.57
N ALA A 164 18.49 -14.32 -21.21
CA ALA A 164 17.09 -14.20 -20.77
C ALA A 164 16.86 -14.77 -19.35
N HIS A 165 17.54 -15.87 -19.01
CA HIS A 165 17.44 -16.47 -17.69
C HIS A 165 18.18 -15.61 -16.65
N ALA A 166 19.41 -15.19 -16.96
CA ALA A 166 20.20 -14.30 -16.12
C ALA A 166 19.47 -12.98 -15.83
N ARG A 167 18.79 -12.41 -16.83
CA ARG A 167 17.99 -11.19 -16.68
C ARG A 167 16.76 -11.41 -15.81
N LYS A 168 16.01 -12.49 -16.01
CA LYS A 168 14.82 -12.80 -15.19
C LYS A 168 15.17 -12.97 -13.71
N GLU A 169 16.27 -13.65 -13.39
CA GLU A 169 16.73 -13.80 -12.01
C GLU A 169 17.19 -12.47 -11.40
N THR A 170 17.94 -11.69 -12.15
CA THR A 170 18.56 -10.46 -11.65
C THR A 170 17.53 -9.35 -11.47
N HIS A 171 16.62 -9.18 -12.43
CA HIS A 171 15.62 -8.11 -12.43
C HIS A 171 14.59 -8.25 -11.29
N ASN A 172 14.33 -9.47 -10.79
CA ASN A 172 13.42 -9.71 -9.65
C ASN A 172 14.15 -9.77 -8.30
N ASN A 173 15.47 -9.60 -8.28
CA ASN A 173 16.24 -9.74 -7.06
C ASN A 173 16.41 -8.37 -6.37
N MET A 174 15.72 -8.23 -5.24
CA MET A 174 15.84 -7.09 -4.31
C MET A 174 17.28 -6.70 -3.98
N ASN A 175 18.20 -7.67 -3.92
CA ASN A 175 19.59 -7.41 -3.60
C ASN A 175 20.29 -6.55 -4.66
N VAL A 176 19.76 -6.46 -5.88
CA VAL A 176 20.27 -5.54 -6.89
C VAL A 176 20.07 -4.09 -6.43
N TRP A 177 18.91 -3.74 -5.87
CA TRP A 177 18.63 -2.36 -5.47
C TRP A 177 19.56 -1.87 -4.35
N LYS A 178 20.05 -2.80 -3.52
CA LYS A 178 21.01 -2.51 -2.44
C LYS A 178 22.34 -1.97 -2.96
N VAL A 179 22.65 -2.15 -4.24
CA VAL A 179 23.90 -1.67 -4.85
C VAL A 179 23.69 -0.58 -5.90
N VAL A 180 22.44 -0.23 -6.22
CA VAL A 180 22.12 0.81 -7.21
C VAL A 180 22.37 2.19 -6.60
N PRO A 181 23.35 2.98 -7.09
CA PRO A 181 23.72 4.25 -6.47
C PRO A 181 22.58 5.28 -6.45
N THR A 182 21.79 5.34 -7.51
CA THR A 182 20.64 6.26 -7.65
C THR A 182 19.50 5.94 -6.69
N ILE A 183 19.41 4.71 -6.17
CA ILE A 183 18.46 4.35 -5.11
C ILE A 183 19.11 4.61 -3.75
N CYS A 184 20.36 4.21 -3.56
CA CYS A 184 21.07 4.32 -2.28
C CYS A 184 21.31 5.77 -1.85
N GLN A 185 21.31 6.74 -2.77
CA GLN A 185 21.44 8.17 -2.42
C GLN A 185 20.38 8.66 -1.44
N PHE A 186 19.19 8.02 -1.41
CA PHE A 186 18.10 8.39 -0.51
C PHE A 186 18.27 7.87 0.93
N SER A 187 19.33 7.09 1.20
CA SER A 187 19.58 6.50 2.52
C SER A 187 19.89 7.50 3.63
N SER A 188 20.22 8.75 3.30
CA SER A 188 20.48 9.81 4.29
C SER A 188 19.32 10.80 4.45
N GLY A 189 18.26 10.65 3.65
CA GLY A 189 17.15 11.60 3.61
C GLY A 189 16.19 11.42 4.79
N GLU A 190 16.22 12.34 5.74
CA GLU A 190 15.14 12.47 6.74
C GLU A 190 13.94 13.17 6.09
N ILE A 191 12.76 12.55 6.19
CA ILE A 191 11.48 13.07 5.72
C ILE A 191 10.57 13.27 6.94
N THR A 192 9.68 14.27 6.86
CA THR A 192 8.65 14.49 7.87
C THR A 192 7.30 14.01 7.36
N PHE A 193 6.66 13.07 8.04
CA PHE A 193 5.25 12.78 7.86
C PHE A 193 4.42 13.93 8.45
N LEU A 194 3.87 14.76 7.57
CA LEU A 194 3.24 16.04 7.89
C LEU A 194 2.07 15.93 8.88
N PRO A 195 1.17 14.94 8.79
CA PRO A 195 0.03 14.87 9.71
C PRO A 195 0.41 14.76 11.20
N MET A 196 1.63 14.29 11.50
CA MET A 196 2.10 14.07 12.87
C MET A 196 3.34 14.88 13.24
N GLY A 197 3.95 15.58 12.27
CA GLY A 197 5.31 16.10 12.42
C GLY A 197 6.35 15.00 12.72
N TYR A 198 6.06 13.75 12.32
CA TYR A 198 6.89 12.60 12.63
C TYR A 198 8.05 12.48 11.63
N LYS A 199 9.28 12.59 12.12
CA LYS A 199 10.49 12.47 11.32
C LYS A 199 10.95 11.02 11.25
N PHE A 200 11.32 10.59 10.05
CA PHE A 200 11.81 9.24 9.80
C PHE A 200 12.68 9.22 8.54
N ASN A 201 13.41 8.13 8.34
CA ASN A 201 14.19 7.89 7.13
C ASN A 201 13.86 6.48 6.64
N PRO A 202 13.02 6.34 5.60
CA PRO A 202 12.50 5.04 5.21
C PRO A 202 13.51 4.17 4.46
N LEU A 203 14.61 4.75 3.98
CA LEU A 203 15.64 4.07 3.19
C LEU A 203 16.99 4.01 3.91
N ASN A 204 17.02 4.30 5.22
CA ASN A 204 18.25 4.42 6.01
C ASN A 204 19.18 3.22 5.89
N ALA A 205 18.63 2.00 5.90
CA ALA A 205 19.41 0.78 5.85
C ALA A 205 20.21 0.66 4.54
N LEU A 206 19.79 1.30 3.44
CA LEU A 206 20.55 1.29 2.19
C LEU A 206 21.89 2.04 2.28
N GLY A 207 22.09 2.82 3.35
CA GLY A 207 23.34 3.54 3.64
C GLY A 207 24.36 2.70 4.42
N GLU A 208 24.00 1.48 4.85
CA GLU A 208 24.91 0.60 5.58
C GLU A 208 26.18 0.29 4.76
N ALA A 209 27.32 0.31 5.43
CA ALA A 209 28.62 0.02 4.79
C ALA A 209 28.68 -1.45 4.31
N ASP A 210 28.13 -2.37 5.11
CA ASP A 210 27.98 -3.77 4.73
C ASP A 210 26.69 -3.95 3.92
N ILE A 211 26.84 -4.31 2.64
CA ILE A 211 25.72 -4.53 1.70
C ILE A 211 24.73 -5.57 2.24
N ASN A 212 25.21 -6.56 3.00
CA ASN A 212 24.35 -7.60 3.56
C ASN A 212 23.43 -7.09 4.68
N LYS A 213 23.78 -5.95 5.28
CA LYS A 213 22.98 -5.28 6.32
C LYS A 213 21.99 -4.26 5.74
N ARG A 214 22.00 -4.01 4.42
CA ARG A 214 21.07 -3.09 3.74
C ARG A 214 19.65 -3.65 3.63
N ASN A 215 19.03 -4.01 4.76
CA ASN A 215 17.71 -4.62 4.81
C ASN A 215 16.69 -3.62 5.34
N LEU A 216 15.68 -3.33 4.51
CA LEU A 216 14.57 -2.46 4.88
C LEU A 216 13.53 -3.27 5.65
N THR A 217 13.33 -2.97 6.93
CA THR A 217 12.38 -3.69 7.80
C THR A 217 10.98 -3.70 7.21
N TRP A 218 10.47 -2.54 6.78
CA TRP A 218 9.13 -2.43 6.17
C TRP A 218 8.96 -3.27 4.91
N TRP A 219 10.05 -3.49 4.16
CA TRP A 219 10.03 -4.35 2.97
C TRP A 219 10.00 -5.84 3.35
N GLN A 220 10.76 -6.23 4.39
CA GLN A 220 10.72 -7.60 4.92
C GLN A 220 9.34 -7.95 5.47
N ASP A 221 8.73 -7.01 6.18
CA ASP A 221 7.37 -7.13 6.71
C ASP A 221 6.35 -7.28 5.57
N TYR A 222 6.42 -6.40 4.55
CA TYR A 222 5.59 -6.53 3.34
C TYR A 222 5.77 -7.89 2.66
N ASN A 223 7.00 -8.35 2.45
CA ASN A 223 7.28 -9.64 1.82
C ASN A 223 6.69 -10.80 2.62
N SER A 224 6.71 -10.70 3.95
CA SER A 224 6.11 -11.70 4.83
C SER A 224 4.59 -11.77 4.63
N VAL A 225 3.90 -10.63 4.59
CA VAL A 225 2.44 -10.58 4.35
C VAL A 225 2.07 -10.99 2.92
N LYS A 226 2.88 -10.61 1.92
CA LYS A 226 2.70 -10.97 0.51
C LYS A 226 2.66 -12.49 0.29
N HIS A 227 3.47 -13.23 1.06
CA HIS A 227 3.56 -14.69 0.94
C HIS A 227 2.66 -15.44 1.92
N ASP A 228 2.24 -14.79 3.01
CA ASP A 228 1.42 -15.37 4.06
C ASP A 228 0.52 -14.31 4.69
N LEU A 229 -0.77 -14.34 4.33
CA LEU A 229 -1.77 -13.41 4.87
C LEU A 229 -1.99 -13.56 6.38
N MET A 230 -1.57 -14.66 7.01
CA MET A 230 -1.62 -14.79 8.47
C MET A 230 -0.68 -13.81 9.18
N GLN A 231 0.25 -13.23 8.44
CA GLN A 231 1.16 -12.20 8.90
C GLN A 231 0.63 -10.78 8.67
N ILE A 232 -0.68 -10.60 8.44
CA ILE A 232 -1.29 -9.27 8.22
C ILE A 232 -0.98 -8.24 9.31
N HIS A 233 -0.64 -8.66 10.53
CA HIS A 233 -0.19 -7.79 11.60
C HIS A 233 1.11 -7.02 11.27
N ASN A 234 1.91 -7.50 10.31
CA ASN A 234 3.09 -6.81 9.79
C ASN A 234 2.73 -5.71 8.78
N ALA A 235 1.49 -5.69 8.26
CA ALA A 235 0.98 -4.63 7.40
C ALA A 235 0.51 -3.42 8.21
N THR A 236 1.46 -2.78 8.90
CA THR A 236 1.20 -1.66 9.81
C THR A 236 1.10 -0.32 9.09
N LEU A 237 0.46 0.67 9.72
CA LEU A 237 0.42 2.05 9.24
C LEU A 237 1.84 2.61 9.07
N ARG A 238 2.77 2.27 9.97
CA ARG A 238 4.19 2.61 9.88
C ARG A 238 4.80 2.09 8.57
N ASN A 239 4.60 0.82 8.27
CA ASN A 239 5.15 0.21 7.06
C ASN A 239 4.53 0.80 5.80
N LEU A 240 3.23 1.12 5.81
CA LEU A 240 2.58 1.86 4.73
C LEU A 240 3.24 3.24 4.53
N ILE A 241 3.40 4.03 5.59
CA ILE A 241 4.04 5.35 5.53
C ILE A 241 5.46 5.25 4.95
N TYR A 242 6.22 4.22 5.35
CA TYR A 242 7.59 4.01 4.88
C TYR A 242 7.64 3.59 3.41
N ALA A 243 6.78 2.65 3.01
CA ALA A 243 6.67 2.19 1.64
C ALA A 243 6.22 3.31 0.69
N LEU A 244 5.16 4.04 1.05
CA LEU A 244 4.64 5.14 0.26
C LEU A 244 5.68 6.25 0.12
N CYS A 245 6.32 6.67 1.21
CA CYS A 245 7.39 7.68 1.16
C CYS A 245 8.54 7.25 0.26
N SER A 246 8.99 5.99 0.38
CA SER A 246 10.04 5.42 -0.47
C SER A 246 9.65 5.43 -1.94
N ALA A 247 8.43 5.04 -2.27
CA ALA A 247 7.90 5.10 -3.63
C ALA A 247 7.91 6.55 -4.14
N GLY A 248 7.45 7.51 -3.33
CA GLY A 248 7.42 8.93 -3.68
C GLY A 248 8.79 9.52 -3.99
N LEU A 249 9.80 9.19 -3.18
CA LEU A 249 11.19 9.61 -3.41
C LEU A 249 11.71 9.12 -4.77
N LEU A 250 11.49 7.84 -5.08
CA LEU A 250 11.94 7.27 -6.35
C LEU A 250 11.15 7.85 -7.53
N VAL A 251 9.81 7.94 -7.43
CA VAL A 251 8.93 8.52 -8.47
C VAL A 251 9.30 9.96 -8.77
N SER A 252 9.54 10.78 -7.74
CA SER A 252 9.99 12.17 -7.90
C SER A 252 11.28 12.24 -8.71
N HIS A 253 12.25 11.38 -8.38
CA HIS A 253 13.55 11.33 -9.05
C HIS A 253 13.45 10.93 -10.52
N ILE A 254 12.75 9.83 -10.82
CA ILE A 254 12.63 9.35 -12.20
C ILE A 254 11.78 10.28 -13.07
N ALA A 255 10.77 10.94 -12.51
CA ALA A 255 9.96 11.88 -13.26
C ALA A 255 10.74 13.15 -13.61
N PHE A 256 11.61 13.60 -12.69
CA PHE A 256 12.52 14.70 -12.94
C PHE A 256 13.52 14.38 -14.06
N ILE A 257 14.22 13.24 -13.98
CA ILE A 257 15.17 12.81 -15.02
C ILE A 257 14.47 12.50 -16.34
N GLY A 258 13.29 11.91 -16.26
CA GLY A 258 12.45 11.53 -17.38
C GLY A 258 11.83 12.70 -18.16
N GLY A 259 12.08 13.93 -17.73
CA GLY A 259 11.63 15.13 -18.43
C GLY A 259 10.14 15.42 -18.27
N VAL A 260 9.49 14.92 -17.22
CA VAL A 260 8.12 15.31 -16.85
C VAL A 260 8.16 16.75 -16.36
N ARG A 261 8.02 17.69 -17.30
CA ARG A 261 8.03 19.13 -17.03
C ARG A 261 6.63 19.58 -16.66
N ALA A 262 6.37 19.66 -15.36
CA ALA A 262 5.15 20.26 -14.84
C ALA A 262 5.44 21.12 -13.60
N ILE A 263 4.44 21.89 -13.18
CA ILE A 263 4.50 22.63 -11.92
C ILE A 263 4.72 21.63 -10.79
N GLN A 264 5.70 21.86 -9.93
CA GLN A 264 5.95 20.95 -8.81
C GLN A 264 4.83 21.10 -7.77
N LYS A 265 4.08 20.03 -7.54
CA LYS A 265 3.10 19.90 -6.46
C LYS A 265 3.81 19.34 -5.23
N ARG A 266 3.61 20.00 -4.10
CA ARG A 266 4.08 19.50 -2.80
C ARG A 266 3.21 18.32 -2.38
N SER A 267 3.86 17.27 -1.89
CA SER A 267 3.20 16.15 -1.20
C SER A 267 2.39 16.66 -0.01
N VAL A 268 1.18 16.11 0.17
CA VAL A 268 0.31 16.45 1.32
C VAL A 268 0.67 15.64 2.56
N LEU A 269 1.31 14.48 2.40
CA LEU A 269 1.73 13.62 3.51
C LEU A 269 3.19 13.79 3.91
N PHE A 270 4.08 14.18 3.00
CA PHE A 270 5.53 14.15 3.22
C PHE A 270 6.19 15.51 2.99
N GLY A 271 6.82 16.05 4.03
CA GLY A 271 7.58 17.28 3.98
C GLY A 271 8.85 17.12 3.15
N GLY A 272 9.09 18.06 2.24
CA GLY A 272 10.26 18.06 1.35
C GLY A 272 10.10 17.21 0.09
N LEU A 273 8.99 16.48 -0.06
CA LEU A 273 8.69 15.72 -1.27
C LEU A 273 7.89 16.58 -2.27
N TYR A 274 8.39 16.63 -3.49
CA TYR A 274 7.80 17.35 -4.61
C TYR A 274 7.63 16.40 -5.80
N LEU A 275 6.46 16.43 -6.41
CA LEU A 275 6.13 15.64 -7.59
C LEU A 275 5.63 16.56 -8.69
N PRO A 276 5.82 16.21 -9.98
CA PRO A 276 5.18 16.94 -11.06
C PRO A 276 3.65 16.96 -10.88
N SER A 277 3.01 18.11 -11.06
CA SER A 277 1.55 18.19 -11.13
C SER A 277 1.10 17.57 -12.44
N LEU A 278 0.13 16.67 -12.38
CA LEU A 278 -0.53 16.14 -13.56
C LEU A 278 -1.72 17.00 -13.95
#